data_AF-A0A941KHF8-F1
#
_entry.id   AF-A0A941KHF8-F1
#
_cell.length_a   1.000
_cell.length_b   1.000
_cell.length_c   1.000
_cell.angle_alpha   90.00
_cell.angle_beta   90.00
_cell.angle_gamma   90.00
#
_symmetry.space_group_name_H-M   'P 1'
#
loop_
_entity.id
_entity.type
_entity.pdbx_description
1 polymer ?
#
loop_
_entity_poly.entity_id
_entity_poly.type
_entity_poly.pdbx_seq_one_letter_code
_entity_poly.pdbx_strand_id
1 'polypeptide(L)'
;MASDHVRGEMDISDHKATFDGFMSVTVWSSLITALSVLYFTLVFAIGMDWMGALIASAVVGVVSGLALSMGTAWYMTVVGLFILGIVCGGIVHLFGAVIGG
;
A
#
# COMPACT_ATOMS: atom_id res chain seq x y z
N MET A 1 27.76 8.34 40.46
CA MET A 1 26.45 8.01 41.06
C MET A 1 25.71 7.11 40.07
N ALA A 2 25.91 5.80 40.17
CA ALA A 2 25.07 4.86 39.45
C ALA A 2 23.72 4.88 40.18
N SER A 3 22.69 5.44 39.55
CA SER A 3 21.33 5.37 40.09
C SER A 3 20.97 3.91 40.33
N ASP A 4 20.44 3.61 41.50
CA ASP A 4 20.00 2.27 41.89
C ASP A 4 18.81 1.89 41.00
N HIS A 5 19.12 1.25 39.86
CA HIS A 5 18.13 0.87 38.87
C HIS A 5 17.37 -0.37 39.36
N VAL A 6 16.09 -0.20 39.69
CA VAL A 6 15.21 -1.32 40.00
C VAL A 6 14.82 -1.99 38.69
N ARG A 7 15.32 -3.22 38.49
CA ARG A 7 15.03 -4.03 37.31
C ARG A 7 13.51 -4.12 37.10
N GLY A 8 13.04 -3.67 35.95
CA GLY A 8 11.63 -3.73 35.54
C GLY A 8 10.88 -2.40 35.61
N GLU A 9 11.43 -1.41 36.31
CA GLU A 9 10.87 -0.04 36.41
C GLU A 9 11.48 0.92 35.36
N MET A 10 12.16 0.38 34.35
CA MET A 10 12.64 1.19 33.24
C MET A 10 11.45 1.64 32.40
N ASP A 11 11.35 2.93 32.13
CA ASP A 11 10.36 3.43 31.17
C ASP A 11 10.63 2.82 29.78
N ILE A 12 9.60 2.17 29.24
CA ILE A 12 9.62 1.51 27.93
C ILE A 12 8.64 2.17 26.94
N SER A 13 8.14 3.37 27.25
CA SER A 13 7.23 4.13 26.39
C SER A 13 7.74 4.19 24.94
N ASP A 14 9.03 4.51 24.79
CA ASP A 14 9.65 4.73 23.49
C ASP A 14 9.87 3.41 22.74
N HIS A 15 10.25 2.35 23.45
CA HIS A 15 10.36 1.02 22.87
C HIS A 15 9.01 0.49 22.38
N LYS A 16 7.95 0.72 23.16
CA LYS A 16 6.59 0.31 22.79
C LYS A 16 6.08 1.11 21.59
N ALA A 17 6.24 2.43 21.61
CA ALA A 17 5.86 3.30 20.49
C ALA A 17 6.60 2.92 19.19
N THR A 18 7.88 2.59 19.29
CA THR A 18 8.68 2.13 18.13
C THR A 18 8.16 0.81 17.57
N PHE A 19 7.83 -0.15 18.44
CA PHE A 19 7.30 -1.45 18.01
C PHE A 19 5.90 -1.32 17.38
N ASP A 20 5.01 -0.52 17.98
CA ASP A 20 3.69 -0.24 17.42
C ASP A 20 3.79 0.45 16.05
N GLY A 21 4.73 1.40 15.92
CA GLY A 21 5.05 2.05 14.64
C GLY A 21 5.58 1.07 13.58
N PHE A 22 6.52 0.20 13.97
CA PHE A 22 7.07 -0.85 13.08
C PHE A 22 5.96 -1.75 12.55
N MET A 23 5.11 -2.28 13.44
CA MET A 23 4.01 -3.15 13.05
C MET A 23 3.02 -2.45 12.11
N SER A 24 2.69 -1.18 12.39
CA SER A 24 1.83 -0.36 11.51
C SER A 24 2.39 -0.23 10.09
N VAL A 25 3.68 0.09 9.97
CA VAL A 25 4.37 0.22 8.68
C VAL A 25 4.49 -1.13 7.96
N THR A 26 4.73 -2.23 8.70
CA THR A 26 4.80 -3.58 8.13
C THR A 26 3.46 -3.99 7.52
N VAL A 27 2.34 -3.79 8.23
CA VAL A 27 1.01 -4.09 7.69
C VAL A 27 0.72 -3.22 6.46
N TRP A 28 0.98 -1.92 6.55
CA TRP A 28 0.78 -0.99 5.43
C TRP A 28 1.59 -1.37 4.18
N SER A 29 2.88 -1.67 4.32
CA SER A 29 3.75 -2.05 3.20
C SER A 29 3.42 -3.43 2.61
N SER A 30 3.02 -4.38 3.45
CA SER A 30 2.59 -5.71 3.00
C SER A 30 1.37 -5.64 2.08
N LEU A 31 0.41 -4.77 2.41
CA LEU A 31 -0.79 -4.56 1.61
C LEU A 31 -0.48 -3.90 0.26
N ILE A 32 0.39 -2.88 0.24
CA ILE A 32 0.82 -2.26 -1.02
C ILE A 32 1.48 -3.30 -1.92
N THR A 33 2.31 -4.16 -1.35
CA THR A 33 2.97 -5.24 -2.09
C THR A 33 1.93 -6.19 -2.68
N ALA A 34 0.95 -6.62 -1.87
CA ALA A 34 -0.13 -7.49 -2.33
C ALA A 34 -0.97 -6.85 -3.46
N LEU A 35 -1.34 -5.57 -3.34
CA LEU A 35 -2.07 -4.84 -4.37
C LEU A 35 -1.27 -4.67 -5.65
N SER A 36 0.05 -4.45 -5.54
CA SER A 36 0.94 -4.33 -6.70
C SER A 36 1.00 -5.64 -7.47
N VAL A 37 1.19 -6.76 -6.75
CA VAL A 37 1.17 -8.10 -7.35
C VAL A 37 -0.19 -8.41 -7.97
N LEU A 38 -1.29 -8.06 -7.30
CA LEU A 38 -2.64 -8.24 -7.83
C LEU A 38 -2.84 -7.46 -9.15
N TYR A 39 -2.45 -6.19 -9.18
CA TYR A 39 -2.59 -5.38 -10.39
C TYR A 39 -1.78 -5.97 -11.56
N PHE A 40 -0.52 -6.33 -11.32
CA PHE A 40 0.33 -6.92 -12.37
C PHE A 40 -0.17 -8.29 -12.83
N THR A 41 -0.74 -9.10 -11.94
CA THR A 41 -1.34 -10.39 -12.33
C THR A 41 -2.60 -10.20 -13.18
N LEU A 42 -3.47 -9.24 -12.84
CA LEU A 42 -4.65 -8.92 -13.66
C LEU A 42 -4.25 -8.43 -15.06
N VAL A 43 -3.27 -7.53 -15.16
CA VAL A 43 -2.85 -6.96 -16.46
C VAL A 43 -2.07 -7.97 -17.29
N PHE A 44 -1.02 -8.59 -16.74
CA PHE A 44 -0.08 -9.39 -17.54
C PHE A 44 -0.41 -10.88 -17.58
N ALA A 45 -0.90 -11.47 -16.49
CA ALA A 45 -1.16 -12.90 -16.44
C ALA A 45 -2.56 -13.27 -16.97
N ILE A 46 -3.56 -12.44 -16.65
CA ILE A 46 -4.95 -12.64 -17.10
C ILE A 46 -5.23 -11.93 -18.42
N GLY A 47 -4.51 -10.85 -18.75
CA GLY A 47 -4.75 -10.07 -19.96
C GLY A 47 -5.98 -9.16 -19.86
N MET A 48 -6.37 -8.77 -18.64
CA MET A 48 -7.45 -7.81 -18.42
C MET A 48 -7.04 -6.42 -18.93
N ASP A 49 -8.02 -5.64 -19.42
CA ASP A 49 -7.78 -4.23 -19.74
C ASP A 49 -7.21 -3.48 -18.52
N TRP A 50 -6.24 -2.60 -18.77
CA TRP A 50 -5.49 -1.93 -17.73
C TRP A 50 -6.38 -1.07 -16.83
N MET A 51 -7.43 -0.45 -17.38
CA MET A 51 -8.36 0.36 -16.61
C MET A 51 -9.25 -0.52 -15.73
N GLY A 52 -9.72 -1.65 -16.28
CA GLY A 52 -10.48 -2.65 -15.52
C GLY A 52 -9.67 -3.22 -14.35
N ALA A 53 -8.41 -3.56 -14.59
CA ALA A 53 -7.49 -4.05 -13.58
C ALA A 53 -7.22 -3.01 -12.48
N LEU A 54 -7.11 -1.73 -12.86
CA LEU A 54 -6.87 -0.63 -11.92
C LEU A 54 -8.08 -0.38 -11.02
N ILE A 55 -9.30 -0.43 -11.56
CA ILE A 55 -10.53 -0.31 -10.77
C ILE A 55 -10.68 -1.50 -9.83
N ALA A 56 -10.43 -2.72 -10.32
CA ALA A 56 -10.51 -3.93 -9.51
C ALA A 56 -9.50 -3.90 -8.34
N SER A 57 -8.24 -3.52 -8.59
CA SER A 57 -7.23 -3.41 -7.54
C SER A 57 -7.54 -2.29 -6.53
N ALA A 58 -8.11 -1.16 -6.98
CA ALA A 58 -8.57 -0.11 -6.08
C ALA A 58 -9.71 -0.56 -5.16
N VAL A 59 -10.70 -1.28 -5.71
CA VAL A 59 -11.79 -1.86 -4.90
C VAL A 59 -11.24 -2.83 -3.87
N VAL A 60 -10.33 -3.73 -4.27
CA VAL A 60 -9.69 -4.67 -3.33
C VAL A 60 -8.91 -3.91 -2.25
N GLY A 61 -8.19 -2.83 -2.61
CA GLY A 61 -7.46 -2.00 -1.65
C GLY A 61 -8.36 -1.30 -0.63
N VAL A 62 -9.53 -0.82 -1.05
CA VAL A 62 -10.53 -0.24 -0.13
C VAL A 62 -11.11 -1.32 0.79
N VAL A 63 -11.49 -2.47 0.24
CA VAL A 63 -12.06 -3.59 1.00
C VAL A 63 -11.05 -4.15 2.01
N SER A 64 -9.79 -4.34 1.62
CA SER A 64 -8.75 -4.80 2.52
C SER A 64 -8.42 -3.79 3.62
N GLY A 65 -8.50 -2.48 3.30
CA GLY A 65 -8.37 -1.40 4.27
C GLY A 65 -9.47 -1.41 5.33
N LEU A 66 -10.71 -1.69 4.93
CA LEU A 66 -11.85 -1.86 5.84
C LEU A 66 -11.69 -3.12 6.70
N ALA A 67 -11.30 -4.24 6.09
CA ALA A 67 -11.10 -5.51 6.80
C ALA A 67 -10.03 -5.42 7.90
N LEU A 68 -8.98 -4.63 7.67
CA LEU A 68 -7.89 -4.42 8.61
C LEU A 68 -8.05 -3.16 9.48
N SER A 69 -9.21 -2.49 9.41
CA SER A 69 -9.52 -1.26 10.17
C SER A 69 -8.43 -0.18 10.06
N MET A 70 -7.87 0.01 8.87
CA MET A 70 -6.80 0.98 8.64
C MET A 70 -7.33 2.42 8.70
N GLY A 71 -6.49 3.33 9.20
CA GLY A 71 -6.82 4.75 9.30
C GLY A 71 -6.89 5.46 7.94
N THR A 72 -7.26 6.75 7.97
CA THR A 72 -7.44 7.61 6.79
C THR A 72 -6.22 7.65 5.86
N ALA A 73 -5.01 7.51 6.41
CA ALA A 73 -3.76 7.45 5.64
C ALA A 73 -3.77 6.36 4.57
N TRP A 74 -4.38 5.20 4.84
CA TRP A 74 -4.48 4.11 3.86
C TRP A 74 -5.32 4.48 2.64
N TYR A 75 -6.50 5.05 2.87
CA TYR A 75 -7.39 5.45 1.78
C TYR A 75 -6.75 6.52 0.90
N MET A 76 -6.01 7.45 1.49
CA MET A 76 -5.23 8.44 0.73
C MET A 76 -4.16 7.77 -0.14
N THR A 77 -3.52 6.70 0.35
CA THR A 77 -2.53 5.96 -0.44
C THR A 77 -3.16 5.18 -1.58
N VAL A 78 -4.34 4.58 -1.39
CA VAL A 78 -5.08 3.92 -2.47
C VAL A 78 -5.51 4.92 -3.55
N VAL A 79 -6.03 6.09 -3.15
CA VAL A 79 -6.38 7.16 -4.09
C VAL A 79 -5.15 7.67 -4.83
N GLY A 80 -4.03 7.87 -4.12
CA GLY A 80 -2.77 8.28 -4.73
C GLY A 80 -2.24 7.26 -5.75
N LEU A 81 -2.28 5.97 -5.41
CA LEU A 81 -1.90 4.88 -6.31
C LEU A 81 -2.84 4.77 -7.52
N PHE A 82 -4.13 5.03 -7.35
CA PHE A 82 -5.10 5.04 -8.43
C PHE A 82 -4.82 6.16 -9.43
N ILE A 83 -4.59 7.39 -8.95
CA ILE A 83 -4.23 8.53 -9.80
C ILE A 83 -2.90 8.27 -10.53
N LEU A 84 -1.90 7.76 -9.80
CA LEU A 84 -0.61 7.39 -10.39
C LEU A 84 -0.80 6.31 -11.48
N GLY A 85 -1.64 5.32 -11.24
CA GLY A 85 -1.99 4.28 -12.21
C GLY A 85 -2.65 4.85 -13.47
N ILE A 86 -3.54 5.84 -13.34
CA ILE A 86 -4.13 6.54 -14.48
C ILE A 86 -3.05 7.25 -15.31
N VAL A 87 -2.13 7.97 -14.66
CA VAL A 87 -1.05 8.69 -15.35
C VAL A 87 -0.14 7.71 -16.08
N CYS A 88 0.32 6.66 -15.39
CA CYS A 88 1.20 5.65 -15.99
C CYS A 88 0.52 4.88 -17.12
N GLY A 89 -0.70 4.38 -16.90
CA GLY A 89 -1.46 3.63 -17.91
C GLY A 89 -1.84 4.50 -19.12
N GLY A 90 -2.21 5.77 -18.89
CA GLY A 90 -2.48 6.75 -19.93
C GLY A 90 -1.26 7.02 -20.81
N ILE A 91 -0.07 7.16 -20.22
CA ILE A 91 1.18 7.31 -20.97
C ILE A 91 1.44 6.06 -21.83
N VAL A 92 1.35 4.86 -21.26
CA VAL A 92 1.57 3.60 -22.02
C VAL A 92 0.59 3.48 -23.19
N HIS A 93 -0.69 3.82 -22.98
CA HIS A 93 -1.69 3.79 -24.03
C HIS A 93 -1.39 4.79 -25.16
N LEU A 94 -0.99 6.02 -24.81
CA LEU A 94 -0.59 7.04 -25.78
C LEU A 94 0.65 6.62 -26.58
N PHE A 95 1.66 6.03 -25.92
CA PHE A 95 2.84 5.49 -26.62
C PHE A 95 2.49 4.35 -27.55
N GLY A 96 1.59 3.44 -27.13
CA GLY A 96 1.07 2.38 -27.99
C GLY A 96 0.38 2.94 -29.24
N ALA A 97 -0.41 4.01 -29.08
CA ALA A 97 -1.10 4.67 -30.19
C ALA A 97 -0.14 5.41 -31.16
N VAL A 98 0.99 5.94 -30.66
CA VAL A 98 1.99 6.66 -31.47
C VAL A 98 2.96 5.73 -32.20
N ILE A 99 3.31 4.58 -31.61
CA ILE A 99 4.27 3.63 -32.19
C ILE A 99 3.57 2.56 -33.05
N GLY A 100 2.31 2.21 -32.73
CA GLY A 100 1.52 1.23 -33.46
C GLY A 100 0.63 1.80 -34.57
N GLY A 101 0.69 3.11 -34.82
CA GLY A 101 -0.03 3.81 -35.90
C GLY A 101 0.79 3.95 -37.18
#